data_AF-A0A0K0CV22-F1
#
_entry.id   AF-A0A0K0CV22-F1
#
_cell.length_a   1.000
_cell.length_b   1.000
_cell.length_c   1.000
_cell.angle_alpha   90.00
_cell.angle_beta   90.00
_cell.angle_gamma   90.00
#
_symmetry.space_group_name_H-M   'P 1'
#
loop_
_entity.id
_entity.type
_entity.pdbx_description
1 polymer ?
#
loop_
_entity_poly.entity_id
_entity_poly.type
_entity_poly.pdbx_seq_one_letter_code
_entity_poly.pdbx_strand_id
1 'polypeptide(L)'
;MRLLFPLHMTPHEVTSSLMKHYDDKIPVSDEIILVRPVPKQAWELSKQKITKETKIGEGAFGEVWKGTLEHIGAITIPVAIKVVR
;
A
#
# COMPACT_ATOMS: atom_id res chain seq x y z
N MET A 1 18.38 14.62 18.85
CA MET A 1 18.84 13.26 18.48
C MET A 1 18.42 13.02 17.04
N ARG A 2 19.38 12.91 16.13
CA ARG A 2 19.14 12.78 14.67
C ARG A 2 19.09 11.29 14.36
N LEU A 3 17.95 10.77 13.93
CA LEU A 3 17.90 9.46 13.30
C LEU A 3 18.73 9.58 12.01
N LEU A 4 19.96 9.08 12.03
CA LEU A 4 20.77 8.89 10.83
C LEU A 4 20.22 7.63 10.14
N PHE A 5 19.04 7.74 9.54
CA PHE A 5 18.69 6.81 8.47
C PHE A 5 19.62 7.13 7.30
N PRO A 6 20.43 6.18 6.80
CA PRO A 6 21.20 6.42 5.60
C PRO A 6 20.23 6.69 4.46
N LEU A 7 20.47 7.77 3.72
CA LEU A 7 19.70 8.24 2.56
C LEU A 7 19.62 7.23 1.38
N HIS A 8 20.00 5.96 1.58
CA HIS A 8 20.23 4.99 0.50
C HIS A 8 19.69 3.57 0.77
N MET A 9 18.83 3.36 1.78
CA MET A 9 18.20 2.05 1.96
C MET A 9 17.10 1.80 0.91
N THR A 10 17.18 0.65 0.26
CA THR A 10 16.15 0.11 -0.64
C THR A 10 14.90 -0.31 0.14
N PRO A 11 13.73 -0.42 -0.50
CA PRO A 11 12.51 -0.91 0.14
C PRO A 11 12.69 -2.29 0.80
N HIS A 12 13.47 -3.17 0.18
CA HIS A 12 13.76 -4.50 0.72
C HIS A 12 14.57 -4.39 2.02
N GLU A 13 15.62 -3.59 2.06
CA GLU A 13 16.45 -3.40 3.26
C GLU A 13 15.65 -2.80 4.42
N VAL A 14 14.73 -1.87 4.15
CA VAL A 14 13.78 -1.34 5.14
C VAL A 14 12.92 -2.47 5.70
N THR A 15 12.34 -3.32 4.85
CA THR A 15 11.50 -4.43 5.31
C THR A 15 12.28 -5.46 6.13
N SER A 16 13.50 -5.81 5.71
CA SER A 16 14.36 -6.74 6.46
C SER A 16 14.75 -6.17 7.82
N SER A 17 15.05 -4.87 7.90
CA SER A 17 15.32 -4.19 9.17
C SER A 17 14.10 -4.23 10.10
N LEU A 18 12.90 -3.88 9.59
CA LEU A 18 11.65 -3.95 10.35
C LEU A 18 11.35 -5.35 10.89
N MET A 19 11.54 -6.38 10.06
CA MET A 19 11.37 -7.78 10.45
C MET A 19 12.32 -8.15 11.59
N LYS A 20 13.60 -7.79 11.48
CA LYS A 20 14.58 -8.02 12.54
C LYS A 20 14.19 -7.36 13.87
N HIS A 21 13.78 -6.08 13.85
CA HIS A 21 13.32 -5.39 15.05
C HIS A 21 12.09 -6.06 15.69
N TYR A 22 11.19 -6.59 14.85
CA TYR A 22 10.00 -7.31 15.32
C TYR A 22 10.32 -8.68 15.92
N ASP A 23 11.19 -9.46 15.28
CA ASP A 23 11.53 -10.82 15.71
C ASP A 23 12.39 -10.80 16.97
N ASP A 24 13.42 -9.95 16.99
CA ASP A 24 14.41 -9.87 18.09
C ASP A 24 13.95 -8.98 19.26
N LYS A 25 12.78 -8.33 19.15
CA LYS A 25 12.28 -7.33 20.12
C LYS A 25 13.25 -6.19 20.41
N ILE A 26 14.00 -5.78 19.38
CA ILE A 26 14.91 -4.64 19.45
C ILE A 26 14.09 -3.35 19.24
N PRO A 27 14.20 -2.34 20.13
CA PRO A 27 13.50 -1.08 19.95
C PRO A 27 13.84 -0.42 18.60
N VAL A 28 12.81 0.11 17.92
CA VAL A 28 12.98 0.84 16.66
C VAL A 28 13.43 2.29 16.93
N SER A 29 13.00 2.84 18.06
CA SER A 29 13.46 4.12 18.62
C SER A 29 13.20 4.11 20.13
N ASP A 30 14.14 4.62 20.93
CA ASP A 30 14.03 4.69 22.39
C ASP A 30 13.52 3.37 23.00
N GLU A 31 12.32 3.37 23.59
CA GLU A 31 11.66 2.19 24.20
C GLU A 31 10.54 1.61 23.33
N ILE A 32 10.42 2.03 22.06
CA ILE A 32 9.33 1.62 21.16
C ILE A 32 9.67 0.27 20.51
N ILE A 33 8.93 -0.78 20.88
CA ILE A 33 9.08 -2.15 20.38
C ILE A 33 7.89 -2.54 19.49
N LEU A 34 8.15 -3.28 18.42
CA LEU A 34 7.11 -3.83 17.55
C LEU A 34 6.50 -5.09 18.19
N VAL A 35 5.19 -5.01 18.48
CA VAL A 35 4.48 -6.07 19.22
C VAL A 35 3.62 -6.95 18.33
N ARG A 36 2.81 -6.36 17.46
CA ARG A 36 1.87 -7.10 16.60
C ARG A 36 1.70 -6.41 15.24
N PRO A 37 1.97 -7.09 14.12
CA PRO A 37 1.70 -6.54 12.80
C PRO A 37 0.20 -6.47 12.55
N VAL A 38 -0.24 -5.44 11.83
CA VAL A 38 -1.61 -5.30 11.35
C VAL A 38 -1.65 -5.76 9.89
N PRO A 39 -2.36 -6.84 9.56
CA PRO A 39 -2.41 -7.33 8.18
C PRO A 39 -3.21 -6.39 7.29
N LYS A 40 -2.93 -6.44 5.98
CA LYS A 40 -3.76 -5.77 4.98
C LYS A 40 -5.18 -6.36 4.99
N GLN A 41 -6.15 -5.50 4.77
CA GLN A 41 -7.56 -5.86 4.75
C GLN A 41 -7.98 -6.34 3.36
N ALA A 42 -9.03 -7.15 3.27
CA ALA A 42 -9.48 -7.75 2.01
C ALA A 42 -9.91 -6.72 0.95
N TRP A 43 -10.30 -5.51 1.37
CA TRP A 43 -10.66 -4.40 0.48
C TRP A 43 -9.47 -3.60 -0.05
N GLU A 44 -8.24 -3.88 0.41
CA GLU A 44 -7.04 -3.24 -0.12
C GLU A 44 -6.61 -3.91 -1.42
N LEU A 45 -6.68 -3.15 -2.52
CA LEU A 45 -6.34 -3.62 -3.86
C LEU A 45 -4.95 -3.12 -4.28
N SER A 46 -4.17 -3.99 -4.93
CA SER A 46 -2.92 -3.59 -5.58
C SER A 46 -3.21 -2.78 -6.84
N LYS A 47 -2.49 -1.67 -7.06
CA LYS A 47 -2.66 -0.81 -8.24
C LYS A 47 -2.50 -1.57 -9.56
N GLN A 48 -1.65 -2.59 -9.59
CA GLN A 48 -1.39 -3.42 -10.76
C GLN A 48 -2.63 -4.21 -11.21
N LYS A 49 -3.59 -4.46 -10.32
CA LYS A 49 -4.83 -5.17 -10.66
C LYS A 49 -5.90 -4.27 -11.24
N ILE A 50 -5.68 -2.95 -11.29
CA ILE A 50 -6.69 -1.98 -11.70
C ILE A 50 -6.21 -1.26 -12.95
N THR A 51 -6.98 -1.36 -14.02
CA THR A 51 -6.75 -0.61 -15.26
C THR A 51 -7.78 0.50 -15.39
N LYS A 52 -7.31 1.74 -15.56
CA LYS A 52 -8.15 2.92 -15.76
C LYS A 52 -8.31 3.18 -17.25
N GLU A 53 -9.55 3.30 -17.74
CA GLU A 53 -9.85 3.37 -19.17
C GLU A 53 -10.30 4.77 -19.60
N THR A 54 -11.55 5.13 -19.32
CA THR A 54 -12.15 6.40 -19.77
C THR A 54 -12.86 7.12 -18.63
N LYS A 55 -12.84 8.45 -18.63
CA LYS A 55 -13.58 9.25 -17.65
C LYS A 55 -15.08 9.11 -17.94
N ILE A 56 -15.86 8.78 -16.93
CA ILE A 56 -17.32 8.63 -17.02
C ILE A 56 -18.09 9.68 -16.22
N GLY A 57 -17.40 10.48 -15.42
CA GLY A 57 -18.02 11.59 -14.71
C GLY A 57 -17.09 12.32 -13.77
N GLU A 58 -17.66 13.25 -13.02
CA GLU A 58 -17.00 14.01 -11.98
C GLU A 58 -18.01 14.32 -10.87
N GLY A 59 -17.57 14.26 -9.62
CA GLY A 59 -18.40 14.62 -8.47
C GLY A 59 -17.56 15.40 -7.45
N ALA A 60 -18.14 15.70 -6.29
CA ALA A 60 -17.51 16.56 -5.28
C ALA A 60 -16.06 16.20 -4.90
N PHE A 61 -15.71 14.91 -4.95
CA PHE A 61 -14.38 14.39 -4.61
C PHE A 61 -13.50 14.06 -5.83
N GLY A 62 -13.79 14.62 -7.01
CA GLY A 62 -12.97 14.45 -8.21
C GLY A 62 -13.57 13.52 -9.27
N GLU A 63 -12.72 13.01 -10.15
CA GLU A 63 -13.13 12.29 -11.35
C GLU A 63 -13.59 10.86 -11.04
N VAL A 64 -14.52 10.36 -11.85
CA VAL A 64 -14.93 8.96 -11.87
C VAL A 64 -14.58 8.38 -13.24
N TRP A 65 -13.88 7.27 -13.24
CA TRP A 65 -13.41 6.59 -14.44
C TRP A 65 -14.02 5.19 -14.55
N LYS A 66 -14.35 4.75 -15.76
CA LYS A 66 -14.54 3.33 -16.05
C LYS A 66 -13.18 2.66 -16.07
N GLY A 67 -13.14 1.42 -15.59
CA GLY A 67 -11.96 0.58 -15.67
C GLY A 67 -12.27 -0.88 -15.46
N THR A 68 -11.21 -1.65 -15.27
CA THR A 68 -11.25 -3.09 -15.09
C THR A 68 -10.43 -3.49 -13.86
N LEU A 69 -10.93 -4.48 -13.12
CA LEU A 69 -10.27 -5.10 -11.99
C LEU A 69 -9.94 -6.55 -12.33
N GLU A 70 -8.65 -6.90 -12.28
CA GLU A 70 -8.19 -8.29 -12.37
C GLU A 70 -8.48 -9.03 -11.06
N HIS A 71 -9.39 -10.00 -11.15
CA HIS A 71 -9.73 -10.91 -10.08
C HIS A 71 -9.01 -12.25 -10.26
N ILE A 72 -9.12 -13.13 -9.26
CA ILE A 72 -8.53 -14.47 -9.27
C ILE A 72 -8.99 -15.23 -10.52
N GLY A 73 -8.05 -15.92 -11.18
CA GLY A 73 -8.35 -16.79 -12.32
C GLY A 73 -8.53 -16.07 -13.65
N ALA A 74 -7.87 -14.93 -13.87
CA ALA A 74 -7.96 -14.11 -15.08
C ALA A 74 -9.36 -13.54 -15.38
N ILE A 75 -10.27 -13.58 -14.39
CA ILE A 75 -11.58 -12.95 -14.49
C ILE A 75 -11.38 -11.45 -14.35
N THR A 76 -11.85 -10.70 -15.35
CA THR A 76 -11.81 -9.23 -15.33
C THR A 76 -13.20 -8.68 -15.07
N ILE A 77 -13.31 -7.82 -14.05
CA ILE A 77 -14.58 -7.23 -13.62
C ILE A 77 -14.60 -5.75 -14.04
N PRO A 78 -15.63 -5.26 -14.75
CA PRO A 78 -15.78 -3.84 -15.04
C PRO A 78 -16.11 -3.08 -13.75
N VAL A 79 -15.42 -1.97 -13.52
CA VAL A 79 -15.53 -1.19 -12.27
C VAL A 79 -15.59 0.32 -12.55
N ALA A 80 -16.12 1.06 -11.58
CA ALA A 80 -15.97 2.50 -11.49
C ALA A 80 -14.83 2.84 -10.52
N ILE A 81 -13.91 3.72 -10.94
CA ILE A 81 -12.73 4.13 -10.19
C ILE A 81 -12.90 5.60 -9.82
N LYS A 82 -13.05 5.89 -8.53
CA LYS A 82 -13.02 7.26 -8.01
C LYS A 82 -11.58 7.68 -7.81
N VAL A 83 -11.16 8.75 -8.48
CA VAL A 83 -9.81 9.31 -8.34
C VAL A 83 -9.89 10.52 -7.43
N VAL A 84 -9.17 10.45 -6.31
CA VAL A 84 -9.00 11.56 -5.36
C VAL A 84 -7.62 12.17 -5.62
N ARG A 85 -7.56 13.50 -5.74
CA ARG A 85 -6.30 14.25 -5.82
C ARG A 85 -5.76 14.55 -4.44
#